data_AF-A0A252E1W5-F1
#
_entry.id   AF-A0A252E1W5-F1
#
_cell.length_a   1.000
_cell.length_b   1.000
_cell.length_c   1.000
_cell.angle_alpha   90.00
_cell.angle_beta   90.00
_cell.angle_gamma   90.00
#
_symmetry.space_group_name_H-M   'P 1'
#
loop_
_entity.id
_entity.type
_entity.pdbx_description
1 polymer ?
#
loop_
_entity_poly.entity_id
_entity_poly.type
_entity_poly.pdbx_seq_one_letter_code
_entity_poly.pdbx_strand_id
1 'polypeptide(L)'
;MKVLSWDTRWEMKTPSLRPLAVTIIVIVNSVATVITLGFWFLVQQRLFGSENLGIALDKTSVASTLGFMVADILWAVPMLIISVPGLWRLCAWGWTAAQMANILWFYSLTSAWTRDLYVGSISSGNLLFLLFAVLSVWATIYLWMQRHLFREHGQISAK
;
A
#
# COMPACT_ATOMS: atom_id res chain seq x y z
N MET A 1 -37.63 16.25 -45.46
CA MET A 1 -36.49 15.35 -45.13
C MET A 1 -35.60 16.09 -44.13
N LYS A 2 -35.59 15.67 -42.86
CA LYS A 2 -34.71 16.25 -41.82
C LYS A 2 -33.38 15.50 -41.85
N VAL A 3 -32.30 16.22 -42.17
CA VAL A 3 -30.94 15.69 -42.09
C VAL A 3 -30.57 15.63 -40.61
N LEU A 4 -30.43 14.42 -40.06
CA LEU A 4 -29.79 14.21 -38.77
C LEU A 4 -28.32 14.61 -38.89
N SER A 5 -27.99 15.81 -38.43
CA SER A 5 -26.59 16.18 -38.20
C SER A 5 -26.10 15.43 -36.98
N TRP A 6 -25.31 14.39 -37.22
CA TRP A 6 -24.51 13.72 -36.19
C TRP A 6 -23.42 14.68 -35.73
N ASP A 7 -23.71 15.48 -34.69
CA ASP A 7 -22.72 16.29 -33.99
C ASP A 7 -21.88 15.29 -33.15
N THR A 8 -20.97 14.58 -33.81
CA THR A 8 -19.91 13.76 -33.19
C THR A 8 -18.82 14.66 -32.64
N ARG A 9 -19.20 15.56 -31.73
CA ARG A 9 -18.25 16.30 -30.92
C ARG A 9 -17.80 15.37 -29.81
N TRP A 10 -16.88 14.47 -30.15
CA TRP A 10 -16.01 13.82 -29.19
C TRP A 10 -15.15 14.91 -28.57
N GLU A 11 -15.72 15.63 -27.61
CA GLU A 11 -14.93 16.38 -26.64
C GLU A 11 -14.03 15.35 -25.96
N MET A 12 -12.83 15.21 -26.49
CA MET A 12 -11.72 14.60 -25.79
C MET A 12 -11.54 15.46 -24.54
N LYS A 13 -12.21 15.07 -23.45
CA LYS A 13 -11.91 15.58 -22.11
C LYS A 13 -10.42 15.36 -21.95
N THR A 14 -9.70 16.47 -21.98
CA THR A 14 -8.25 16.47 -21.77
C THR A 14 -7.99 15.65 -20.51
N PRO A 15 -7.02 14.71 -20.53
CA PRO A 15 -6.75 13.91 -19.36
C PRO A 15 -6.48 14.86 -18.20
N SER A 16 -7.32 14.80 -17.17
CA SER A 16 -7.17 15.62 -15.97
C SER A 16 -5.75 15.42 -15.46
N LEU A 17 -4.94 16.48 -15.49
CA LEU A 17 -3.53 16.38 -15.10
C LEU A 17 -3.47 15.82 -13.68
N ARG A 18 -2.82 14.66 -13.50
CA ARG A 18 -2.75 14.00 -12.20
C ARG A 18 -2.04 14.93 -11.21
N PRO A 19 -2.63 15.18 -10.02
CA PRO A 19 -1.96 16.00 -9.02
C PRO A 19 -0.60 15.40 -8.65
N LEU A 20 0.41 16.26 -8.49
CA LEU A 20 1.78 15.85 -8.18
C LEU A 20 1.85 14.96 -6.93
N ALA A 21 1.07 15.28 -5.90
CA ALA A 21 1.00 14.48 -4.68
C ALA A 21 0.46 13.05 -4.92
N VAL A 22 -0.48 12.83 -5.85
CA VAL A 22 -0.92 11.46 -6.21
C VAL A 22 0.23 10.72 -6.89
N THR A 23 1.01 11.38 -7.75
CA THR A 23 2.21 10.78 -8.35
C THR A 23 3.23 10.37 -7.28
N ILE A 24 3.47 11.23 -6.29
CA ILE A 24 4.35 10.91 -5.16
C ILE A 24 3.84 9.67 -4.42
N ILE A 25 2.55 9.62 -4.09
CA ILE A 25 1.94 8.46 -3.39
C ILE A 25 2.11 7.17 -4.20
N VAL A 26 1.93 7.23 -5.53
CA VAL A 26 2.18 6.05 -6.38
C VAL A 26 3.64 5.60 -6.30
N ILE A 27 4.60 6.52 -6.37
CA ILE A 27 6.02 6.19 -6.26
C ILE A 27 6.31 5.55 -4.89
N VAL A 28 5.82 6.16 -3.81
CA VAL A 28 5.99 5.65 -2.45
C VAL A 28 5.38 4.24 -2.31
N ASN A 29 4.17 4.00 -2.83
CA ASN A 29 3.55 2.68 -2.78
C ASN A 29 4.31 1.63 -3.60
N SER A 30 4.84 2.01 -4.76
CA SER A 30 5.71 1.14 -5.57
C SER A 30 6.99 0.75 -4.81
N VAL A 31 7.67 1.74 -4.22
CA VAL A 31 8.88 1.52 -3.41
C VAL A 31 8.56 0.66 -2.19
N ALA A 32 7.47 0.96 -1.48
CA ALA A 32 7.00 0.17 -0.33
C ALA A 32 6.75 -1.28 -0.73
N THR A 33 6.11 -1.54 -1.87
CA THR A 33 5.86 -2.90 -2.38
C THR A 33 7.16 -3.69 -2.53
N VAL A 34 8.15 -3.10 -3.21
CA VAL A 34 9.45 -3.75 -3.47
C VAL A 34 10.20 -4.00 -2.16
N ILE A 35 10.23 -3.02 -1.26
CA ILE A 35 10.90 -3.14 0.03
C ILE A 35 10.22 -4.23 0.88
N THR A 36 8.89 -4.25 0.97
CA THR A 36 8.15 -5.25 1.75
C THR A 36 8.39 -6.66 1.21
N LEU A 37 8.34 -6.85 -0.11
CA LEU A 37 8.65 -8.14 -0.73
C LEU A 37 10.10 -8.58 -0.46
N GLY A 38 11.06 -7.67 -0.65
CA GLY A 38 12.47 -7.95 -0.39
C GLY A 38 12.75 -8.26 1.08
N PHE A 39 12.15 -7.51 2.00
CA PHE A 39 12.23 -7.75 3.43
C PHE A 39 11.74 -9.15 3.79
N TRP A 40 10.53 -9.53 3.35
CA TRP A 40 9.98 -10.85 3.67
C TRP A 40 10.72 -11.98 3.00
N PHE A 41 11.24 -11.78 1.79
CA PHE A 41 12.13 -12.75 1.15
C PHE A 41 13.39 -12.99 2.00
N LEU A 42 14.05 -11.95 2.48
CA LEU A 42 15.22 -12.08 3.36
C LEU A 42 14.90 -12.73 4.71
N VAL A 43 13.76 -12.37 5.32
CA VAL A 43 13.29 -12.98 6.58
C VAL A 43 13.01 -14.47 6.37
N GLN A 44 12.38 -14.86 5.26
CA GLN A 44 12.12 -16.26 4.94
C GLN A 44 13.42 -17.05 4.78
N GLN A 45 14.41 -16.52 4.04
CA GLN A 45 15.72 -17.16 3.92
C GLN A 45 16.39 -17.34 5.28
N ARG A 46 16.29 -16.34 6.17
CA ARG A 46 16.85 -16.44 7.53
C ARG A 46 16.11 -17.44 8.42
N LEU A 47 14.79 -17.52 8.31
CA LEU A 47 13.96 -18.41 9.15
C LEU A 47 14.00 -19.87 8.70
N PHE A 48 14.18 -20.16 7.41
CA PHE A 48 14.16 -21.53 6.89
C PHE A 48 15.54 -22.03 6.42
N GLY A 49 16.50 -21.13 6.21
CA GLY A 49 17.86 -21.46 5.73
C GLY A 49 18.90 -21.68 6.82
N SER A 50 18.60 -21.38 8.10
CA SER A 50 19.52 -21.68 9.20
C SER A 50 19.20 -23.03 9.84
N GLU A 51 20.09 -24.01 9.76
CA GLU A 51 19.92 -25.32 10.44
C GLU A 51 19.93 -25.21 11.98
N ASN A 52 20.28 -24.04 12.53
CA ASN A 52 20.41 -23.75 13.95
C ASN A 52 19.24 -22.91 14.53
N LEU A 53 17.98 -23.19 14.15
CA LEU A 53 16.82 -22.50 14.74
C LEU A 53 16.68 -22.68 16.27
N GLY A 54 17.39 -23.64 16.86
CA GLY A 54 17.25 -24.00 18.26
C GLY A 54 17.86 -23.03 19.29
N ILE A 55 18.72 -22.07 18.88
CA ILE A 55 19.55 -21.32 19.85
C ILE A 55 19.23 -19.80 19.90
N ALA A 56 18.53 -19.21 18.92
CA ALA A 56 18.47 -17.75 18.80
C ALA A 56 17.09 -17.07 18.86
N LEU A 57 15.97 -17.80 18.77
CA LEU A 57 14.64 -17.18 18.80
C LEU A 57 13.63 -17.99 19.65
N ASP A 58 13.06 -17.32 20.64
CA ASP A 58 11.93 -17.81 21.42
C ASP A 58 10.76 -18.17 20.48
N LYS A 59 10.13 -19.33 20.65
CA LYS A 59 9.11 -19.88 19.71
C LYS A 59 7.97 -18.88 19.45
N THR A 60 7.66 -18.06 20.45
CA THR A 60 6.67 -16.98 20.40
C THR A 60 7.07 -15.86 19.42
N SER A 61 8.36 -15.50 19.39
CA SER A 61 8.89 -14.48 18.47
C SER A 61 8.85 -14.96 17.02
N VAL A 62 9.15 -16.24 16.78
CA VAL A 62 9.03 -16.87 15.45
C VAL A 62 7.57 -16.89 14.99
N ALA A 63 6.65 -17.34 15.85
CA ALA A 63 5.22 -17.42 15.52
C ALA A 63 4.63 -16.04 15.15
N SER A 64 4.94 -14.99 15.93
CA SER A 64 4.49 -13.63 15.62
C SER A 64 5.07 -13.11 14.30
N THR A 65 6.36 -13.36 14.04
CA THR A 65 7.02 -12.95 12.79
C THR A 65 6.41 -13.64 11.57
N LEU A 66 6.10 -14.94 11.66
CA LEU A 66 5.39 -15.67 10.60
C LEU A 66 3.96 -15.14 10.42
N GLY A 67 3.26 -14.80 11.50
CA GLY A 67 1.94 -14.17 11.43
C GLY A 67 1.97 -12.86 10.64
N PHE A 68 2.95 -12.00 10.91
CA PHE A 68 3.14 -10.76 10.13
C PHE A 68 3.50 -11.04 8.68
N MET A 69 4.38 -12.01 8.42
CA MET A 69 4.75 -12.38 7.05
C MET A 69 3.53 -12.77 6.23
N VAL A 70 2.68 -13.65 6.78
CA VAL A 70 1.46 -14.11 6.11
C VAL A 70 0.49 -12.95 5.90
N ALA A 71 0.31 -12.10 6.91
CA ALA A 71 -0.57 -10.93 6.79
C ALA A 71 -0.10 -9.96 5.71
N ASP A 72 1.20 -9.65 5.64
CA ASP A 72 1.74 -8.72 4.67
C ASP A 72 1.70 -9.29 3.24
N ILE A 73 2.03 -10.57 3.06
CA ILE A 73 2.01 -11.21 1.74
C ILE A 73 0.58 -11.36 1.20
N LEU A 74 -0.38 -11.71 2.05
CA LEU A 74 -1.77 -11.95 1.61
C LEU A 74 -2.60 -10.67 1.51
N TRP A 75 -2.30 -9.65 2.31
CA TRP A 75 -3.12 -8.44 2.37
C TRP A 75 -2.36 -7.19 1.95
N ALA A 76 -1.27 -6.85 2.63
CA ALA A 76 -0.62 -5.55 2.42
C ALA A 76 0.00 -5.43 1.02
N VAL A 77 0.75 -6.43 0.58
CA VAL A 77 1.41 -6.45 -0.74
C VAL A 77 0.41 -6.43 -1.89
N PRO A 78 -0.65 -7.26 -1.92
CA PRO A 78 -1.67 -7.18 -2.97
C PRO A 78 -2.37 -5.82 -3.00
N MET A 79 -2.70 -5.25 -1.83
CA MET A 79 -3.31 -3.91 -1.77
C MET A 79 -2.37 -2.84 -2.31
N LEU A 80 -1.07 -2.90 -2.00
CA LEU A 80 -0.08 -1.99 -2.58
C LEU A 80 0.03 -2.15 -4.10
N ILE A 81 0.14 -3.38 -4.60
CA ILE A 81 0.23 -3.69 -6.04
C ILE A 81 -1.00 -3.16 -6.78
N ILE A 82 -2.21 -3.36 -6.23
CA ILE A 82 -3.46 -2.89 -6.82
C ILE A 82 -3.53 -1.35 -6.72
N SER A 83 -3.08 -0.75 -5.63
CA SER A 83 -3.14 0.71 -5.45
C SER A 83 -2.37 1.47 -6.53
N VAL A 84 -1.23 0.96 -7.00
CA VAL A 84 -0.35 1.64 -7.98
C VAL A 84 -1.06 1.94 -9.32
N PRO A 85 -1.52 0.95 -10.10
CA PRO A 85 -2.21 1.20 -11.36
C PRO A 85 -3.55 1.91 -11.17
N GLY A 86 -4.23 1.67 -10.05
CA GLY A 86 -5.52 2.31 -9.77
C GLY A 86 -5.38 3.80 -9.44
N LEU A 87 -4.42 4.18 -8.61
CA LEU A 87 -4.08 5.58 -8.35
C LEU A 87 -3.50 6.25 -9.59
N TRP A 88 -2.70 5.53 -10.38
CA TRP A 88 -2.15 6.05 -11.64
C TRP A 88 -3.24 6.49 -12.62
N ARG A 89 -4.34 5.71 -12.67
CA ARG A 89 -5.53 5.93 -13.51
C ARG A 89 -6.65 6.72 -12.81
N LEU A 90 -6.41 7.22 -11.60
CA LEU A 90 -7.41 7.93 -10.78
C LEU A 90 -8.72 7.14 -10.60
N CYS A 91 -8.64 5.81 -10.47
CA CYS A 91 -9.79 4.95 -10.28
C CYS A 91 -10.17 4.80 -8.79
N ALA A 92 -11.47 4.65 -8.52
CA ALA A 92 -12.01 4.43 -7.17
C ALA A 92 -11.40 3.19 -6.47
N TRP A 93 -11.19 2.09 -7.20
CA TRP A 93 -10.61 0.87 -6.64
C TRP A 93 -9.14 1.05 -6.23
N GLY A 94 -8.38 1.90 -6.93
CA GLY A 94 -7.01 2.26 -6.54
C GLY A 94 -6.97 3.08 -5.28
N TRP A 95 -7.90 4.03 -5.14
CA TRP A 95 -8.08 4.81 -3.93
C TRP A 95 -8.44 3.93 -2.73
N THR A 96 -9.40 3.00 -2.87
CA THR A 96 -9.73 2.07 -1.77
C THR A 96 -8.57 1.16 -1.41
N ALA A 97 -7.85 0.62 -2.40
CA ALA A 97 -6.69 -0.24 -2.16
C ALA A 97 -5.56 0.52 -1.45
N ALA A 98 -5.31 1.78 -1.83
CA ALA A 98 -4.35 2.64 -1.15
C ALA A 98 -4.72 2.90 0.31
N GLN A 99 -6.00 3.17 0.59
CA GLN A 99 -6.47 3.37 1.97
C GLN A 99 -6.32 2.10 2.81
N MET A 100 -6.66 0.93 2.25
CA MET A 100 -6.48 -0.36 2.94
C MET A 100 -5.00 -0.67 3.19
N ALA A 101 -4.13 -0.47 2.20
CA ALA A 101 -2.69 -0.63 2.37
C ALA A 101 -2.15 0.28 3.48
N ASN A 102 -2.60 1.54 3.51
CA ASN A 102 -2.20 2.49 4.54
C ASN A 102 -2.61 2.05 5.96
N ILE A 103 -3.86 1.60 6.12
CA ILE A 103 -4.36 1.08 7.41
C ILE A 103 -3.55 -0.14 7.87
N LEU A 104 -3.21 -1.04 6.94
CA LEU A 104 -2.37 -2.20 7.25
C LEU A 104 -0.97 -1.79 7.73
N TRP A 105 -0.38 -0.73 7.16
CA TRP A 105 0.88 -0.17 7.66
C TRP A 105 0.78 0.33 9.11
N PHE A 106 -0.31 1.01 9.48
CA PHE A 106 -0.53 1.43 10.88
C PHE A 106 -0.64 0.23 11.82
N TYR A 107 -1.40 -0.78 11.40
CA TYR A 107 -1.56 -2.00 12.17
C TYR A 107 -0.19 -2.68 12.40
N SER A 108 0.61 -2.85 11.33
CA SER A 108 1.93 -3.48 11.42
C SER A 108 2.90 -2.70 12.30
N LEU A 109 2.92 -1.36 12.22
CA LEU A 109 3.72 -0.53 13.13
C LEU A 109 3.29 -0.71 14.59
N THR A 110 1.98 -0.63 14.87
CA THR A 110 1.45 -0.74 16.23
C THR A 110 1.79 -2.09 16.84
N SER A 111 1.70 -3.15 16.04
CA SER A 111 2.03 -4.51 16.48
C SER A 111 3.54 -4.69 16.70
N ALA A 112 4.37 -4.15 15.82
CA ALA A 112 5.83 -4.14 15.98
C ALA A 112 6.26 -3.39 17.25
N TRP A 113 5.67 -2.23 17.52
CA TRP A 113 5.93 -1.48 18.76
C TRP A 113 5.47 -2.23 20.00
N THR A 114 4.28 -2.84 19.96
CA THR A 114 3.77 -3.62 21.09
C THR A 114 4.72 -4.78 21.42
N ARG A 115 5.21 -5.48 20.39
CA ARG A 115 6.22 -6.54 20.55
C ARG A 115 7.52 -6.00 21.14
N ASP A 116 8.05 -4.92 20.58
CA ASP A 116 9.36 -4.38 20.98
C ASP A 116 9.33 -3.80 22.40
N LEU A 117 8.21 -3.18 22.80
CA LEU A 117 7.97 -2.74 24.18
C LEU A 117 7.91 -3.93 25.14
N TYR A 118 7.28 -5.03 24.75
CA TYR A 118 7.20 -6.24 25.58
C TYR A 118 8.56 -6.93 25.75
N VAL A 119 9.40 -6.94 24.71
CA VAL A 119 10.74 -7.54 24.72
C VAL A 119 11.80 -6.61 25.31
N GLY A 120 11.50 -5.32 25.49
CA GLY A 120 12.43 -4.32 26.04
C GLY A 120 13.57 -3.94 25.10
N SER A 121 13.43 -4.20 23.80
CA SER A 121 14.45 -3.91 22.78
C SER A 121 13.81 -3.32 21.53
N ILE A 122 14.28 -2.14 21.13
CA ILE A 122 13.82 -1.47 19.91
C ILE A 122 14.55 -2.07 18.72
N SER A 123 13.81 -2.71 17.82
CA SER A 123 14.38 -3.23 16.58
C SER A 123 14.77 -2.10 15.64
N SER A 124 15.93 -2.21 14.99
CA SER A 124 16.41 -1.26 13.97
C SER A 124 15.42 -1.09 12.81
N GLY A 125 14.55 -2.09 12.57
CA GLY A 125 13.49 -2.01 11.56
C GLY A 125 12.44 -0.93 11.87
N ASN A 126 12.22 -0.56 13.13
CA ASN A 126 11.16 0.37 13.52
C ASN A 126 11.32 1.76 12.93
N LEU A 127 12.55 2.20 12.65
CA LEU A 127 12.78 3.52 12.03
C LEU A 127 12.20 3.56 10.60
N LEU A 128 12.39 2.48 9.84
CA LEU A 128 11.87 2.36 8.49
C LEU A 128 10.35 2.23 8.51
N PHE A 129 9.80 1.39 9.39
CA PHE A 129 8.35 1.28 9.59
C PHE A 129 7.71 2.61 10.01
N LEU A 130 8.36 3.38 10.88
CA LEU A 130 7.87 4.69 11.31
C LEU A 130 7.81 5.69 10.15
N LEU A 131 8.86 5.75 9.31
CA LEU A 131 8.87 6.63 8.14
C LEU A 131 7.69 6.31 7.21
N PHE A 132 7.48 5.02 6.90
CA PHE A 132 6.36 4.60 6.06
C PHE A 132 5.01 4.88 6.71
N ALA A 133 4.88 4.72 8.03
CA ALA A 133 3.65 5.05 8.74
C ALA A 133 3.32 6.54 8.70
N VAL A 134 4.31 7.44 8.86
CA VAL A 134 4.10 8.89 8.73
C VAL A 134 3.65 9.25 7.32
N LEU A 135 4.32 8.70 6.30
CA LEU A 135 3.91 8.88 4.90
C LEU A 135 2.51 8.31 4.65
N SER A 136 2.17 7.22 5.30
CA SER A 136 0.85 6.60 5.24
C SER A 136 -0.25 7.48 5.84
N VAL A 137 0.01 8.15 6.99
CA VAL A 137 -0.94 9.11 7.61
C VAL A 137 -1.25 10.18 6.59
N TRP A 138 -0.18 10.80 6.07
CA TRP A 138 -0.28 11.90 5.13
C TRP A 138 -1.01 11.48 3.85
N ALA A 139 -0.66 10.33 3.28
CA ALA A 139 -1.28 9.79 2.08
C ALA A 139 -2.78 9.52 2.31
N THR A 140 -3.15 8.93 3.46
CA THR A 140 -4.56 8.67 3.80
C THR A 140 -5.37 9.95 3.89
N ILE A 141 -4.87 10.96 4.61
CA ILE A 141 -5.54 12.26 4.75
C ILE A 141 -5.67 12.94 3.38
N TYR A 142 -4.57 13.00 2.62
CA TYR A 142 -4.56 13.65 1.31
C TYR A 142 -5.54 12.98 0.32
N LEU A 143 -5.48 11.65 0.21
CA LEU A 143 -6.38 10.89 -0.66
C LEU A 143 -7.84 11.05 -0.21
N TRP A 144 -8.11 11.17 1.08
CA TRP A 144 -9.47 11.39 1.59
C TRP A 144 -10.02 12.77 1.21
N MET A 145 -9.20 13.82 1.32
CA MET A 145 -9.55 15.17 0.89
C MET A 145 -9.82 15.23 -0.62
N GLN A 146 -9.01 14.50 -1.39
CA GLN A 146 -9.08 14.45 -2.85
C GLN A 146 -9.99 13.33 -3.40
N ARG A 147 -10.86 12.75 -2.58
CA ARG A 147 -11.71 11.60 -2.98
C ARG A 147 -12.60 11.86 -4.20
N HIS A 148 -12.93 13.12 -4.46
CA HIS A 148 -13.77 13.51 -5.61
C HIS A 148 -13.09 13.18 -6.95
N LEU A 149 -11.75 13.29 -7.04
CA LEU A 149 -10.97 12.95 -8.23
C LEU A 149 -11.14 11.48 -8.66
N PHE A 150 -11.42 10.59 -7.70
CA PHE A 150 -11.51 9.15 -7.94
C PHE A 150 -12.94 8.67 -8.22
N ARG A 151 -13.95 9.51 -7.95
CA ARG A 151 -15.37 9.18 -8.18
C ARG A 151 -15.78 9.37 -9.65
N GLU A 152 -15.23 10.37 -10.32
CA GLU A 152 -15.67 10.77 -11.67
C GLU A 152 -15.17 9.83 -12.78
N HIS A 153 -13.97 9.25 -12.65
CA HIS A 153 -13.44 8.30 -13.62
C HIS A 153 -14.16 6.93 -13.59
N GLY A 154 -14.77 6.56 -12.46
CA GLY A 154 -15.56 5.33 -12.33
C GLY A 154 -16.88 5.35 -13.12
N GLN A 155 -17.40 6.54 -13.46
CA GLN A 155 -18.67 6.68 -14.18
C GLN A 155 -18.52 6.61 -15.71
N ILE A 156 -17.31 6.80 -16.24
CA ILE A 156 -17.07 6.79 -17.69
C ILE A 156 -16.87 5.36 -18.22
N SER A 157 -16.39 4.44 -17.38
CA SER A 157 -16.13 3.05 -17.80
C SER A 157 -17.33 2.11 -17.63
N ALA A 158 -18.46 2.60 -17.10
CA ALA A 158 -19.69 1.83 -16.84
C ALA A 158 -20.84 2.18 -17.79
N LYS A 159 -20.55 2.91 -18.88
CA LYS A 159 -21.45 3.14 -20.02
C LYS A 159 -20.83 2.52 -21.26
#